data_AF-A0A9P6XHR5-F1
#
_entry.id   AF-A0A9P6XHR5-F1
#
_cell.length_a   1.000
_cell.length_b   1.000
_cell.length_c   1.000
_cell.angle_alpha   90.00
_cell.angle_beta   90.00
_cell.angle_gamma   90.00
#
_symmetry.space_group_name_H-M   'P 1'
#
loop_
_entity.id
_entity.type
_entity.pdbx_description
1 polymer ?
#
loop_
_entity_poly.entity_id
_entity_poly.type
_entity_poly.pdbx_seq_one_letter_code
_entity_poly.pdbx_strand_id
1 'polypeptide(L)'
;MEIDKSSNDPQKLFAEKFLQDIIRYKQNNATRISIDTDTTVVTKDDMEAPSRDSAASHIKLDSKNIPVISSSFLLLNNLTGTISTSQQKQQKKSQKQHSEHIPSCYRNRKKVTLTQYWIPKENEWDETTNGKRIFLGGSEKRALLDKTKNVLAMIPSVMYDRCNMEGFCLLENGDLINLDNDTDAFIKVGGHGRVHNVFGLGSGDQNLVPFVSVAANDLPYGQTIYIPQLDGIDLGEDQKHNGCVRVDDNSWSFNSCQIDLFVLTYVDYLWLDIDERVSAEIMDCKINNYITQSHLSSVKASMNTSIIPSLLEAKFTQ
;
A
#
# COMPACT_ATOMS: atom_id res chain seq x y z
N MET A 1 3.14 -37.36 -15.57
CA MET A 1 3.60 -36.10 -16.20
C MET A 1 5.12 -36.13 -16.13
N GLU A 2 5.80 -36.42 -17.25
CA GLU A 2 7.26 -36.46 -17.28
C GLU A 2 7.79 -35.02 -17.22
N ILE A 3 8.61 -34.75 -16.20
CA ILE A 3 9.21 -33.44 -15.96
C ILE A 3 10.49 -33.38 -16.80
N ASP A 4 10.50 -32.46 -17.76
CA ASP A 4 11.69 -32.12 -18.55
C ASP A 4 12.74 -31.45 -17.65
N LYS A 5 13.85 -32.16 -17.42
CA LYS A 5 14.93 -31.77 -16.49
C LYS A 5 15.98 -30.85 -17.12
N SER A 6 15.79 -30.33 -18.33
CA SER A 6 16.87 -29.61 -19.04
C SER A 6 16.82 -28.07 -18.98
N SER A 7 15.89 -27.47 -18.23
CA SER A 7 15.80 -26.00 -18.14
C SER A 7 16.52 -25.48 -16.90
N ASN A 8 17.74 -24.95 -17.09
CA ASN A 8 18.49 -24.19 -16.08
C ASN A 8 18.02 -22.73 -15.97
N ASP A 9 16.75 -22.45 -16.31
CA ASP A 9 16.20 -21.10 -16.17
C ASP A 9 15.84 -20.84 -14.69
N PRO A 10 16.55 -19.91 -14.02
CA PRO A 10 16.31 -19.62 -12.60
C PRO A 10 14.88 -19.12 -12.34
N GLN A 11 14.24 -18.45 -13.31
CA GLN A 11 12.86 -17.98 -13.18
C GLN A 11 11.87 -19.14 -13.26
N LYS A 12 12.13 -20.13 -14.13
CA LYS A 12 11.33 -21.35 -14.21
C LYS A 12 11.47 -22.19 -12.95
N LEU A 13 12.68 -22.35 -12.41
CA LEU A 13 12.91 -23.07 -11.16
C LEU A 13 12.21 -22.40 -9.96
N PHE A 14 12.23 -21.06 -9.91
CA PHE A 14 11.51 -20.29 -8.91
C PHE A 14 10.00 -20.48 -9.05
N ALA A 15 9.46 -20.35 -10.27
CA ALA A 15 8.04 -20.54 -10.55
C ALA A 15 7.57 -21.97 -10.22
N GLU A 16 8.36 -23.00 -10.54
CA GLU A 16 8.05 -24.39 -10.22
C GLU A 16 8.09 -24.64 -8.71
N LYS A 17 9.11 -24.13 -8.00
CA LYS A 17 9.20 -24.25 -6.55
C LYS A 17 8.04 -23.51 -5.86
N PHE A 18 7.73 -22.30 -6.33
CA PHE A 18 6.62 -21.50 -5.84
C PHE A 18 5.27 -22.18 -6.06
N LEU A 19 5.04 -22.77 -7.24
CA LEU A 19 3.82 -23.52 -7.52
C LEU A 19 3.70 -24.77 -6.62
N GLN A 20 4.82 -25.46 -6.35
CA GLN A 20 4.85 -26.59 -5.43
C GLN A 20 4.57 -26.17 -3.98
N ASP A 21 5.05 -25.00 -3.55
CA ASP A 21 4.80 -24.48 -2.21
C ASP A 21 3.33 -24.02 -2.05
N ILE A 22 2.73 -23.39 -3.07
CA ILE A 22 1.27 -23.11 -3.11
C ILE A 22 0.46 -24.40 -3.05
N ILE A 23 0.81 -25.41 -3.85
CA ILE A 23 0.09 -26.69 -3.86
C ILE A 23 0.19 -27.38 -2.49
N ARG A 24 1.39 -27.41 -1.89
CA ARG A 24 1.61 -27.99 -0.56
C ARG A 24 0.81 -27.26 0.51
N TYR A 25 0.77 -25.94 0.45
CA TYR A 25 -0.03 -25.10 1.36
C TYR A 25 -1.53 -25.42 1.24
N LYS A 26 -2.07 -25.43 0.01
CA LYS A 26 -3.49 -25.77 -0.23
C LYS A 26 -3.85 -27.18 0.22
N GLN A 27 -2.97 -28.15 0.03
CA GLN A 27 -3.19 -29.53 0.50
C GLN A 27 -3.21 -29.63 2.03
N ASN A 28 -2.32 -28.91 2.71
CA ASN A 28 -2.26 -28.88 4.17
C ASN A 28 -3.49 -28.19 4.79
N ASN A 29 -4.01 -27.15 4.15
CA ASN A 29 -5.20 -26.42 4.63
C ASN A 29 -6.52 -27.09 4.23
N ALA A 30 -6.61 -27.77 3.08
CA ALA A 30 -7.79 -28.55 2.70
C ALA A 30 -8.10 -29.69 3.70
N THR A 31 -7.07 -30.19 4.40
CA THR A 31 -7.24 -31.21 5.45
C THR A 31 -7.92 -30.65 6.71
N ARG A 32 -7.98 -29.32 6.89
CA ARG A 32 -8.65 -28.67 8.02
C ARG A 32 -10.12 -28.29 7.76
N ILE A 33 -10.58 -28.29 6.52
CA ILE A 33 -11.93 -27.81 6.12
C ILE A 33 -12.78 -28.97 5.59
N SER A 34 -12.75 -30.12 6.27
CA SER A 34 -13.70 -31.23 5.98
C SER A 34 -14.62 -31.50 7.17
N ILE A 35 -15.19 -30.44 7.76
CA ILE A 35 -16.40 -30.54 8.58
C ILE A 35 -17.30 -29.35 8.22
N ASP A 36 -18.51 -29.70 7.78
CA ASP A 36 -19.73 -28.91 7.63
C ASP A 36 -20.03 -28.09 6.35
N THR A 37 -21.06 -28.62 5.67
CA THR A 37 -22.21 -27.99 4.97
C THR A 37 -21.96 -27.19 3.69
N ASP A 38 -22.46 -27.66 2.54
CA ASP A 38 -23.86 -27.67 2.03
C ASP A 38 -24.16 -26.41 1.21
N THR A 39 -24.44 -26.63 -0.08
CA THR A 39 -24.27 -25.66 -1.16
C THR A 39 -25.61 -25.14 -1.65
N THR A 40 -25.82 -23.82 -1.64
CA THR A 40 -26.84 -23.15 -2.44
C THR A 40 -26.21 -22.08 -3.33
N VAL A 41 -26.37 -22.30 -4.63
CA VAL A 41 -25.93 -21.45 -5.74
C VAL A 41 -26.88 -20.27 -5.90
N VAL A 42 -26.35 -19.04 -5.98
CA VAL A 42 -27.09 -17.86 -6.45
C VAL A 42 -26.27 -17.18 -7.54
N THR A 43 -26.93 -16.89 -8.66
CA THR A 43 -26.41 -16.34 -9.90
C THR A 43 -26.22 -14.82 -9.86
N LYS A 44 -25.41 -14.35 -10.80
CA LYS A 44 -24.73 -13.06 -10.91
C LYS A 44 -25.44 -12.20 -11.95
N ASP A 45 -25.84 -10.97 -11.61
CA ASP A 45 -26.20 -9.93 -12.57
C ASP A 45 -25.78 -8.53 -12.05
N ASP A 46 -25.28 -7.75 -13.01
CA ASP A 46 -25.17 -6.29 -13.10
C ASP A 46 -24.24 -5.50 -12.14
N MET A 47 -23.06 -5.12 -12.66
CA MET A 47 -22.47 -3.78 -12.42
C MET A 47 -21.63 -3.33 -13.64
N GLU A 48 -22.26 -2.58 -14.54
CA GLU A 48 -21.58 -1.67 -15.47
C GLU A 48 -21.14 -0.41 -14.72
N ALA A 49 -19.88 -0.01 -14.86
CA ALA A 49 -19.37 1.28 -14.42
C ALA A 49 -19.46 2.30 -15.58
N PRO A 50 -20.02 3.50 -15.39
CA PRO A 50 -20.12 4.49 -16.46
C PRO A 50 -18.79 5.23 -16.69
N SER A 51 -18.42 5.32 -17.97
CA SER A 51 -17.39 6.21 -18.52
C SER A 51 -17.73 7.68 -18.27
N ARG A 52 -16.74 8.47 -17.81
CA ARG A 52 -16.87 9.93 -17.73
C ARG A 52 -16.31 10.60 -18.98
N ASP A 53 -17.20 11.27 -19.70
CA ASP A 53 -16.88 12.29 -20.70
C ASP A 53 -16.34 13.56 -20.02
N SER A 54 -15.27 14.13 -20.58
CA SER A 54 -14.68 15.39 -20.15
C SER A 54 -15.43 16.59 -20.74
N ALA A 55 -15.96 17.46 -19.89
CA ALA A 55 -16.38 18.80 -20.29
C ALA A 55 -15.34 19.82 -19.82
N ALA A 56 -14.60 20.37 -20.77
CA ALA A 56 -13.67 21.48 -20.56
C ALA A 56 -14.46 22.77 -20.28
N SER A 57 -14.15 23.44 -19.16
CA SER A 57 -14.56 24.81 -18.92
C SER A 57 -13.33 25.72 -18.76
N HIS A 58 -13.28 26.73 -19.62
CA HIS A 58 -12.26 27.77 -19.65
C HIS A 58 -12.36 28.66 -18.40
N ILE A 59 -11.27 28.73 -17.63
CA ILE A 59 -11.07 29.79 -16.62
C ILE A 59 -9.91 30.67 -17.09
N LYS A 60 -10.23 31.94 -17.38
CA LYS A 60 -9.26 33.03 -17.55
C LYS A 60 -8.72 33.42 -16.18
N LEU A 61 -7.40 33.32 -16.00
CA LEU A 61 -6.69 33.88 -14.86
C LEU A 61 -6.14 35.25 -15.24
N ASP A 62 -6.57 36.27 -14.49
CA ASP A 62 -6.14 37.66 -14.61
C ASP A 62 -4.96 37.89 -13.65
N SER A 63 -3.87 38.41 -14.20
CA SER A 63 -2.61 38.65 -13.48
C SER A 63 -2.64 40.02 -12.80
N LYS A 64 -2.45 40.09 -11.48
CA LYS A 64 -1.84 41.24 -10.77
C LYS A 64 -1.61 40.97 -9.29
N ASN A 65 -0.45 41.44 -8.82
CA ASN A 65 0.00 41.67 -7.44
C ASN A 65 0.84 40.57 -6.78
N ILE A 66 2.16 40.70 -6.98
CA ILE A 66 3.23 40.09 -6.19
C ILE A 66 3.66 41.13 -5.13
N PRO A 67 3.67 40.83 -3.83
CA PRO A 67 4.50 41.54 -2.87
C PRO A 67 5.82 40.80 -2.64
N VAL A 68 6.90 41.50 -2.95
CA VAL A 68 8.28 41.19 -2.56
C VAL A 68 8.37 41.25 -1.04
N ILE A 69 8.87 40.18 -0.39
CA ILE A 69 9.27 40.24 1.02
C ILE A 69 10.74 39.84 1.13
N SER A 70 11.47 40.80 1.68
CA SER A 70 12.90 40.85 1.92
C SER A 70 13.36 39.83 2.96
N SER A 71 14.48 39.18 2.65
CA SER A 71 15.30 38.38 3.56
C SER A 71 15.88 39.25 4.68
N SER A 72 15.63 38.86 5.93
CA SER A 72 16.38 39.34 7.10
C SER A 72 16.64 38.16 8.03
N PHE A 73 17.87 37.63 7.94
CA PHE A 73 18.46 36.79 8.98
C PHE A 73 18.63 37.62 10.26
N LEU A 74 18.12 37.13 11.38
CA LEU A 74 18.56 37.53 12.71
C LEU A 74 18.85 36.28 13.53
N LEU A 75 20.13 36.13 13.90
CA LEU A 75 20.54 35.37 15.08
C LEU A 75 19.92 36.02 16.32
N LEU A 76 19.50 35.21 17.30
CA LEU A 76 19.68 35.51 18.72
C LEU A 76 19.48 34.27 19.59
N ASN A 77 20.22 34.31 20.70
CA ASN A 77 20.52 33.27 21.66
C ASN A 77 19.39 32.98 22.66
N ASN A 78 19.47 31.79 23.28
CA ASN A 78 19.11 31.43 24.65
C ASN A 78 18.15 32.36 25.41
N LEU A 79 16.91 31.88 25.62
CA LEU A 79 16.14 32.21 26.80
C LEU A 79 15.45 30.93 27.34
N THR A 80 15.94 30.47 28.48
CA THR A 80 15.22 29.60 29.41
C THR A 80 13.98 30.33 29.92
N GLY A 81 12.80 29.86 29.50
CA GLY A 81 11.50 30.42 29.89
C GLY A 81 10.57 29.34 30.41
N THR A 82 10.14 29.55 31.65
CA THR A 82 9.18 28.81 32.47
C THR A 82 7.96 28.28 31.68
N ILE A 83 7.72 26.97 31.79
CA ILE A 83 6.56 26.28 31.21
C ILE A 83 5.29 26.81 31.89
N SER A 84 4.48 27.55 31.13
CA SER A 84 3.17 28.04 31.54
C SER A 84 2.14 26.90 31.45
N THR A 85 1.45 26.65 32.56
CA THR A 85 0.40 25.64 32.79
C THR A 85 -0.88 25.85 31.96
N SER A 86 -0.88 26.74 30.96
CA SER A 86 -2.00 27.02 30.06
C SER A 86 -2.01 26.17 28.77
N GLN A 87 -0.87 25.59 28.36
CA GLN A 87 -0.78 24.78 27.13
C GLN A 87 -1.28 23.34 27.29
N GLN A 88 -1.31 22.78 28.51
CA GLN A 88 -1.84 21.42 28.76
C GLN A 88 -3.37 21.31 28.65
N LYS A 89 -4.11 22.43 28.68
CA LYS A 89 -5.58 22.44 28.55
C LYS A 89 -6.08 22.47 27.10
N GLN A 90 -5.24 22.85 26.14
CA GLN A 90 -5.59 22.84 24.71
C GLN A 90 -5.29 21.50 24.03
N GLN A 91 -4.26 20.76 24.46
CA GLN A 91 -4.00 19.41 23.93
C GLN A 91 -5.04 18.36 24.34
N LYS A 92 -5.63 18.47 25.55
CA LYS A 92 -6.74 17.58 25.98
C LYS A 92 -8.10 17.88 25.31
N LYS A 93 -8.27 19.03 24.65
CA LYS A 93 -9.49 19.36 23.91
C LYS A 93 -9.47 18.85 22.47
N SER A 94 -8.30 18.74 21.85
CA SER A 94 -8.13 18.19 20.50
C SER A 94 -8.40 16.66 20.45
N GLN A 95 -7.99 15.91 21.47
CA GLN A 95 -8.28 14.46 21.54
C GLN A 95 -9.75 14.12 21.83
N LYS A 96 -10.53 15.04 22.41
CA LYS A 96 -11.93 14.78 22.77
C LYS A 96 -12.91 14.96 21.60
N GLN A 97 -12.48 15.62 20.52
CA GLN A 97 -13.34 15.95 19.38
C GLN A 97 -13.31 14.90 18.25
N HIS A 98 -12.33 13.99 18.23
CA HIS A 98 -12.25 12.93 17.21
C HIS A 98 -12.98 11.63 17.57
N SER A 99 -13.47 11.49 18.81
CA SER A 99 -14.20 10.28 19.25
C SER A 99 -15.65 10.19 18.75
N GLU A 100 -16.18 11.22 18.09
CA GLU A 100 -17.63 11.36 17.89
C GLU A 100 -18.19 10.71 16.63
N HIS A 101 -17.37 10.14 15.74
CA HIS A 101 -17.92 9.39 14.60
C HIS A 101 -17.06 8.22 14.10
N ILE A 102 -16.65 7.32 14.98
CA ILE A 102 -16.18 5.99 14.55
C ILE A 102 -17.31 5.31 13.76
N PRO A 103 -17.14 4.92 12.49
CA PRO A 103 -18.19 4.27 11.71
C PRO A 103 -18.75 3.02 12.40
N SER A 104 -20.03 2.74 12.21
CA SER A 104 -20.71 1.69 12.99
C SER A 104 -20.15 0.28 12.75
N CYS A 105 -19.45 0.06 11.64
CA CYS A 105 -18.81 -1.20 11.26
C CYS A 105 -17.57 -1.54 12.10
N TYR A 106 -16.97 -0.57 12.77
CA TYR A 106 -15.89 -0.79 13.75
C TYR A 106 -16.42 -0.98 15.18
N ARG A 107 -17.74 -1.01 15.36
CA ARG A 107 -18.40 -1.18 16.66
C ARG A 107 -19.04 -2.56 16.75
N ASN A 108 -19.19 -3.06 17.98
CA ASN A 108 -19.96 -4.27 18.29
C ASN A 108 -19.54 -5.52 17.48
N ARG A 109 -18.23 -5.67 17.20
CA ARG A 109 -17.67 -6.80 16.44
C ARG A 109 -18.27 -6.97 15.03
N LYS A 110 -18.82 -5.91 14.44
CA LYS A 110 -19.21 -5.94 13.03
C LYS A 110 -17.96 -6.18 12.17
N LYS A 111 -18.21 -6.71 10.97
CA LYS A 111 -17.16 -7.00 10.01
C LYS A 111 -16.99 -5.86 9.01
N VAL A 112 -15.74 -5.54 8.68
CA VAL A 112 -15.35 -4.66 7.59
C VAL A 112 -14.85 -5.49 6.41
N THR A 113 -14.84 -4.91 5.22
CA THR A 113 -14.20 -5.55 4.07
C THR A 113 -12.69 -5.36 4.19
N LEU A 114 -11.94 -6.45 4.05
CA LEU A 114 -10.49 -6.42 3.96
C LEU A 114 -10.08 -6.86 2.56
N THR A 115 -9.38 -5.98 1.86
CA THR A 115 -8.68 -6.30 0.61
C THR A 115 -7.17 -6.24 0.84
N GLN A 116 -6.41 -6.58 -0.19
CA GLN A 116 -4.95 -6.47 -0.18
C GLN A 116 -4.50 -5.75 -1.45
N TYR A 117 -3.43 -4.96 -1.33
CA TYR A 117 -2.77 -4.29 -2.45
C TYR A 117 -1.25 -4.43 -2.34
N TRP A 118 -0.56 -4.33 -3.48
CA TRP A 118 0.87 -4.58 -3.60
C TRP A 118 1.51 -3.67 -4.64
N ILE A 119 2.84 -3.68 -4.75
CA ILE A 119 3.56 -2.94 -5.79
C ILE A 119 3.55 -3.78 -7.08
N PRO A 120 2.86 -3.37 -8.16
CA PRO A 120 3.03 -3.99 -9.47
C PRO A 120 4.46 -3.83 -9.94
N LYS A 121 5.04 -4.88 -10.53
CA LYS A 121 6.42 -4.88 -10.98
C LYS A 121 6.51 -5.19 -12.46
N GLU A 122 7.26 -4.36 -13.18
CA GLU A 122 7.46 -4.54 -14.62
C GLU A 122 8.09 -5.92 -14.92
N ASN A 123 7.57 -6.60 -15.94
CA ASN A 123 7.96 -7.96 -16.31
C ASN A 123 7.71 -9.03 -15.23
N GLU A 124 6.72 -8.84 -14.34
CA GLU A 124 6.25 -9.86 -13.40
C GLU A 124 4.79 -10.27 -13.64
N TRP A 125 4.36 -11.35 -12.97
CA TRP A 125 2.96 -11.78 -12.95
C TRP A 125 2.16 -10.99 -11.93
N ASP A 126 0.90 -10.75 -12.25
CA ASP A 126 -0.08 -10.00 -11.46
C ASP A 126 -1.50 -10.54 -11.76
N GLU A 127 -2.52 -9.89 -11.24
CA GLU A 127 -3.92 -10.16 -11.56
C GLU A 127 -4.74 -8.90 -11.85
N THR A 128 -5.80 -9.07 -12.63
CA THR A 128 -6.83 -8.05 -12.83
C THR A 128 -7.78 -8.02 -11.63
N THR A 129 -8.61 -6.97 -11.56
CA THR A 129 -9.66 -6.82 -10.54
C THR A 129 -10.71 -7.94 -10.48
N ASN A 130 -10.78 -8.79 -11.51
CA ASN A 130 -11.65 -9.96 -11.53
C ASN A 130 -10.88 -11.29 -11.30
N GLY A 131 -9.65 -11.23 -10.80
CA GLY A 131 -8.82 -12.37 -10.44
C GLY A 131 -8.18 -13.11 -11.63
N LYS A 132 -8.16 -12.50 -12.82
CA LYS A 132 -7.50 -13.11 -13.99
C LYS A 132 -6.01 -12.77 -13.95
N ARG A 133 -5.16 -13.80 -13.96
CA ARG A 133 -3.71 -13.65 -14.08
C ARG A 133 -3.31 -12.92 -15.37
N ILE A 134 -2.39 -11.97 -15.23
CA ILE A 134 -1.82 -11.18 -16.30
C ILE A 134 -0.31 -11.06 -16.11
N PHE A 135 0.41 -10.83 -17.20
CA PHE A 135 1.85 -10.56 -17.17
C PHE A 135 2.09 -9.09 -17.48
N LEU A 136 2.90 -8.40 -16.67
CA LEU A 136 3.14 -6.96 -16.76
C LEU A 136 4.30 -6.60 -17.71
N GLY A 137 4.54 -7.45 -18.70
CA GLY A 137 5.45 -7.18 -19.82
C GLY A 137 4.68 -6.91 -21.11
N GLY A 138 5.39 -6.53 -22.17
CA GLY A 138 4.78 -6.35 -23.49
C GLY A 138 5.56 -5.41 -24.40
N SER A 139 5.26 -5.49 -25.71
CA SER A 139 5.87 -4.64 -26.73
C SER A 139 5.14 -3.30 -26.92
N GLU A 140 3.84 -3.25 -26.65
CA GLU A 140 3.07 -2.01 -26.68
C GLU A 140 3.38 -1.19 -25.42
N LYS A 141 3.80 0.06 -25.60
CA LYS A 141 4.29 0.90 -24.51
C LYS A 141 3.56 2.23 -24.40
N ARG A 142 3.40 2.71 -23.17
CA ARG A 142 2.87 4.03 -22.81
C ARG A 142 3.89 4.80 -21.98
N ALA A 143 3.86 6.12 -22.10
CA ALA A 143 4.71 7.00 -21.33
C ALA A 143 4.13 7.21 -19.92
N LEU A 144 4.94 6.98 -18.88
CA LEU A 144 4.70 7.56 -17.56
C LEU A 144 5.11 9.03 -17.60
N LEU A 145 4.19 9.94 -17.32
CA LEU A 145 4.42 11.38 -17.41
C LEU A 145 4.41 12.03 -16.02
N ASP A 146 5.35 12.92 -15.78
CA ASP A 146 5.35 13.77 -14.58
C ASP A 146 4.37 14.95 -14.70
N LYS A 147 4.27 15.77 -13.63
CA LYS A 147 3.40 16.96 -13.59
C LYS A 147 3.68 17.96 -14.72
N THR A 148 4.92 18.00 -15.18
CA THR A 148 5.39 18.87 -16.27
C THR A 148 5.33 18.20 -17.64
N LYS A 149 4.72 17.01 -17.74
CA LYS A 149 4.59 16.20 -18.96
C LYS A 149 5.93 15.69 -19.51
N ASN A 150 6.98 15.63 -18.69
CA ASN A 150 8.18 14.91 -19.08
C ASN A 150 7.96 13.41 -18.98
N VAL A 151 8.59 12.67 -19.87
CA VAL A 151 8.59 11.20 -19.84
C VAL A 151 9.55 10.72 -18.75
N LEU A 152 9.01 10.02 -17.76
CA LEU A 152 9.79 9.31 -16.74
C LEU A 152 10.29 7.97 -17.30
N ALA A 153 9.41 7.23 -17.98
CA ALA A 153 9.72 5.94 -18.60
C ALA A 153 8.70 5.58 -19.68
N MET A 154 9.09 4.67 -20.59
CA MET A 154 8.19 3.97 -21.52
C MET A 154 8.00 2.54 -21.06
N ILE A 155 6.80 2.22 -20.58
CA ILE A 155 6.48 0.93 -19.94
C ILE A 155 5.36 0.20 -20.70
N PRO A 156 5.22 -1.13 -20.56
CA PRO A 156 4.12 -1.88 -21.17
C PRO A 156 2.75 -1.27 -20.85
N SER A 157 1.83 -1.24 -21.82
CA SER A 157 0.48 -0.66 -21.61
C SER A 157 -0.26 -1.29 -20.43
N VAL A 158 -0.16 -2.61 -20.25
CA VAL A 158 -0.72 -3.34 -19.10
C VAL A 158 -0.10 -2.91 -17.77
N MET A 159 1.21 -2.65 -17.74
CA MET A 159 1.91 -2.16 -16.56
C MET A 159 1.48 -0.73 -16.21
N TYR A 160 1.24 0.11 -17.22
CA TYR A 160 0.70 1.47 -17.01
C TYR A 160 -0.64 1.40 -16.30
N ASP A 161 -1.57 0.56 -16.78
CA ASP A 161 -2.91 0.47 -16.20
C ASP A 161 -2.86 0.00 -14.74
N ARG A 162 -1.98 -0.95 -14.42
CA ARG A 162 -1.75 -1.41 -13.04
C ARG A 162 -1.12 -0.32 -12.17
N CYS A 163 -0.10 0.38 -12.66
CA CYS A 163 0.55 1.48 -11.94
C CYS A 163 -0.46 2.59 -11.59
N ASN A 164 -1.37 2.91 -12.52
CA ASN A 164 -2.45 3.88 -12.29
C ASN A 164 -3.50 3.37 -11.30
N MET A 165 -3.84 2.09 -11.36
CA MET A 165 -4.88 1.50 -10.53
C MET A 165 -4.44 1.37 -9.06
N GLU A 166 -3.24 0.85 -8.82
CA GLU A 166 -2.66 0.67 -7.48
C GLU A 166 -2.10 1.99 -6.90
N GLY A 167 -1.86 3.00 -7.76
CA GLY A 167 -1.30 4.29 -7.34
C GLY A 167 0.23 4.30 -7.18
N PHE A 168 0.91 3.20 -7.49
CA PHE A 168 2.37 3.12 -7.58
C PHE A 168 2.80 1.87 -8.34
N CYS A 169 4.06 1.81 -8.75
CA CYS A 169 4.68 0.62 -9.33
C CYS A 169 6.21 0.66 -9.31
N LEU A 170 6.84 -0.50 -9.48
CA LEU A 170 8.29 -0.66 -9.57
C LEU A 170 8.70 -1.06 -10.99
N LEU A 171 9.60 -0.28 -11.58
CA LEU A 171 10.10 -0.51 -12.92
C LEU A 171 11.26 -1.53 -12.94
N GLU A 172 11.56 -2.06 -14.14
CA GLU A 172 12.63 -3.04 -14.33
C GLU A 172 14.00 -2.49 -13.91
N ASN A 173 14.23 -1.18 -14.11
CA ASN A 173 15.48 -0.52 -13.70
C ASN A 173 15.58 -0.27 -12.18
N GLY A 174 14.53 -0.55 -11.40
CA GLY A 174 14.47 -0.32 -9.96
C GLY A 174 13.94 1.05 -9.54
N ASP A 175 13.50 1.87 -10.49
CA ASP A 175 12.77 3.09 -10.17
C ASP A 175 11.42 2.76 -9.57
N LEU A 176 11.13 3.37 -8.42
CA LEU A 176 9.83 3.32 -7.78
C LEU A 176 9.07 4.59 -8.13
N ILE A 177 7.88 4.38 -8.69
CA ILE A 177 7.00 5.43 -9.19
C ILE A 177 5.73 5.43 -8.35
N ASN A 178 5.33 6.59 -7.83
CA ASN A 178 4.02 6.81 -7.23
C ASN A 178 3.16 7.62 -8.20
N LEU A 179 1.84 7.46 -8.13
CA LEU A 179 0.88 8.44 -8.60
C LEU A 179 0.92 9.63 -7.63
N ASP A 180 0.79 10.82 -8.17
CA ASP A 180 0.74 12.03 -7.38
C ASP A 180 -0.62 12.18 -6.67
N ASN A 181 -0.61 12.60 -5.41
CA ASN A 181 -1.85 12.70 -4.62
C ASN A 181 -2.81 13.81 -5.11
N ASP A 182 -2.30 14.80 -5.86
CA ASP A 182 -3.08 15.97 -6.30
C ASP A 182 -3.43 15.93 -7.80
N THR A 183 -2.83 15.03 -8.57
CA THR A 183 -2.90 15.01 -10.04
C THR A 183 -2.81 13.59 -10.60
N ASP A 184 -3.31 13.37 -11.82
CA ASP A 184 -3.12 12.08 -12.53
C ASP A 184 -1.69 11.90 -13.09
N ALA A 185 -0.70 12.58 -12.52
CA ALA A 185 0.69 12.53 -12.94
C ALA A 185 1.48 11.56 -12.06
N PHE A 186 2.62 11.09 -12.57
CA PHE A 186 3.51 10.21 -11.83
C PHE A 186 4.69 10.98 -11.23
N ILE A 187 5.22 10.47 -10.13
CA ILE A 187 6.43 10.96 -9.48
C ILE A 187 7.39 9.81 -9.25
N LYS A 188 8.68 10.03 -9.54
CA LYS A 188 9.73 9.09 -9.15
C LYS A 188 10.11 9.34 -7.70
N VAL A 189 9.79 8.39 -6.82
CA VAL A 189 10.03 8.52 -5.37
C VAL A 189 11.37 7.94 -4.92
N GLY A 190 12.00 7.14 -5.78
CA GLY A 190 13.34 6.61 -5.56
C GLY A 190 13.83 5.74 -6.71
N GLY A 191 15.14 5.48 -6.74
CA GLY A 191 15.78 4.58 -7.71
C GLY A 191 16.19 3.23 -7.11
N HIS A 192 16.96 2.48 -7.89
CA HIS A 192 17.67 1.29 -7.40
C HIS A 192 18.59 1.65 -6.23
N GLY A 193 18.62 0.82 -5.19
CA GLY A 193 19.48 1.03 -4.02
C GLY A 193 18.99 2.12 -3.06
N ARG A 194 17.74 2.60 -3.21
CA ARG A 194 17.18 3.62 -2.31
C ARG A 194 17.18 3.20 -0.85
N VAL A 195 17.37 4.18 0.04
CA VAL A 195 17.32 4.02 1.50
C VAL A 195 16.17 4.81 2.14
N HIS A 196 15.56 5.71 1.37
CA HIS A 196 14.36 6.47 1.72
C HIS A 196 13.21 6.07 0.78
N ASN A 197 11.96 6.28 1.20
CA ASN A 197 10.76 5.98 0.42
C ASN A 197 10.78 4.54 -0.13
N VAL A 198 11.28 3.60 0.68
CA VAL A 198 11.68 2.26 0.23
C VAL A 198 10.53 1.50 -0.45
N PHE A 199 9.33 1.60 0.12
CA PHE A 199 8.14 0.91 -0.35
C PHE A 199 7.08 1.84 -0.97
N GLY A 200 7.42 3.11 -1.16
CA GLY A 200 6.52 4.10 -1.74
C GLY A 200 5.84 4.96 -0.70
N LEU A 201 5.03 5.88 -1.20
CA LEU A 201 4.29 6.86 -0.40
C LEU A 201 2.83 6.43 -0.29
N GLY A 202 2.24 6.63 0.87
CA GLY A 202 0.79 6.66 1.00
C GLY A 202 0.26 8.08 0.81
N SER A 203 -1.02 8.26 1.14
CA SER A 203 -1.73 9.55 1.04
C SER A 203 -1.21 10.67 1.96
N GLY A 204 -0.38 10.37 2.96
CA GLY A 204 0.09 11.32 3.97
C GLY A 204 1.62 11.47 4.05
N ASP A 205 2.12 11.76 5.26
CA ASP A 205 3.55 12.01 5.50
C ASP A 205 4.38 10.76 5.78
N GLN A 206 3.75 9.59 5.90
CA GLN A 206 4.39 8.32 6.23
C GLN A 206 4.59 7.50 4.97
N ASN A 207 5.72 6.82 4.89
CA ASN A 207 5.95 5.84 3.84
C ASN A 207 5.12 4.59 4.11
N LEU A 208 4.75 3.87 3.05
CA LEU A 208 4.11 2.56 3.21
C LEU A 208 5.10 1.57 3.84
N VAL A 209 4.57 0.65 4.63
CA VAL A 209 5.31 -0.40 5.34
C VAL A 209 4.54 -1.71 5.16
N PRO A 210 5.19 -2.76 4.62
CA PRO A 210 4.49 -4.00 4.31
C PRO A 210 3.97 -4.67 5.59
N PHE A 211 2.77 -5.24 5.48
CA PHE A 211 2.01 -5.88 6.54
C PHE A 211 1.62 -4.97 7.71
N VAL A 212 1.79 -3.66 7.56
CA VAL A 212 1.47 -2.68 8.61
C VAL A 212 0.54 -1.61 8.07
N SER A 213 0.88 -1.05 6.92
CA SER A 213 0.13 0.04 6.32
C SER A 213 -1.19 -0.45 5.75
N VAL A 214 -2.25 0.30 6.04
CA VAL A 214 -3.55 0.10 5.41
C VAL A 214 -4.10 1.37 4.78
N ALA A 215 -4.86 1.19 3.71
CA ALA A 215 -5.69 2.24 3.13
C ALA A 215 -7.10 2.21 3.75
N ALA A 216 -7.59 3.35 4.27
CA ALA A 216 -8.95 3.48 4.80
C ALA A 216 -9.43 4.94 4.78
N ASN A 217 -10.58 5.20 4.14
CA ASN A 217 -11.09 6.58 3.98
C ASN A 217 -11.90 7.11 5.17
N ASP A 218 -12.33 6.22 6.07
CA ASP A 218 -13.26 6.53 7.15
C ASP A 218 -12.63 6.45 8.55
N LEU A 219 -11.30 6.38 8.59
CA LEU A 219 -10.49 6.36 9.80
C LEU A 219 -9.45 7.48 9.76
N PRO A 220 -9.05 8.04 10.93
CA PRO A 220 -8.00 9.04 10.95
C PRO A 220 -6.66 8.47 10.48
N TYR A 221 -5.92 9.27 9.71
CA TYR A 221 -4.54 8.95 9.36
C TYR A 221 -3.67 8.73 10.61
N GLY A 222 -2.83 7.70 10.59
CA GLY A 222 -2.01 7.25 11.70
C GLY A 222 -2.77 6.46 12.79
N GLN A 223 -4.10 6.29 12.67
CA GLN A 223 -4.87 5.47 13.60
C GLN A 223 -4.41 4.01 13.54
N THR A 224 -4.15 3.42 14.69
CA THR A 224 -3.88 1.99 14.78
C THR A 224 -5.17 1.19 14.94
N ILE A 225 -5.17 0.00 14.35
CA ILE A 225 -6.32 -0.91 14.29
C ILE A 225 -5.81 -2.30 14.63
N TYR A 226 -6.51 -2.99 15.52
CA TYR A 226 -6.29 -4.41 15.76
C TYR A 226 -7.27 -5.25 14.95
N ILE A 227 -6.74 -6.17 14.15
CA ILE A 227 -7.48 -7.12 13.32
C ILE A 227 -7.14 -8.54 13.82
N PRO A 228 -8.02 -9.19 14.61
CA PRO A 228 -7.75 -10.50 15.20
C PRO A 228 -7.38 -11.57 14.16
N GLN A 229 -7.96 -11.49 12.96
CA GLN A 229 -7.70 -12.41 11.86
C GLN A 229 -6.26 -12.32 11.36
N LEU A 230 -5.57 -11.19 11.56
CA LEU A 230 -4.15 -11.05 11.22
C LEU A 230 -3.23 -11.47 12.37
N ASP A 231 -3.75 -11.73 13.57
CA ASP A 231 -2.90 -12.11 14.71
C ASP A 231 -2.49 -13.58 14.61
N GLY A 232 -1.19 -13.83 14.59
CA GLY A 232 -0.59 -15.14 14.45
C GLY A 232 -0.42 -15.63 13.02
N ILE A 233 -0.83 -14.86 11.99
CA ILE A 233 -0.55 -15.20 10.59
C ILE A 233 0.95 -15.30 10.37
N ASP A 234 1.37 -16.36 9.69
CA ASP A 234 2.77 -16.59 9.31
C ASP A 234 3.15 -15.74 8.10
N LEU A 235 4.11 -14.83 8.31
CA LEU A 235 4.64 -13.95 7.27
C LEU A 235 5.91 -14.52 6.61
N GLY A 236 6.32 -15.74 6.97
CA GLY A 236 7.62 -16.29 6.60
C GLY A 236 8.76 -15.77 7.47
N GLU A 237 9.97 -16.30 7.26
CA GLU A 237 11.19 -15.93 8.01
C GLU A 237 11.01 -15.93 9.55
N ASP A 238 10.24 -16.89 10.08
CA ASP A 238 9.87 -17.02 11.49
C ASP A 238 9.10 -15.83 12.09
N GLN A 239 8.52 -14.97 11.23
CA GLN A 239 7.72 -13.83 11.63
C GLN A 239 6.24 -14.19 11.71
N LYS A 240 5.59 -13.69 12.76
CA LYS A 240 4.14 -13.75 12.91
C LYS A 240 3.58 -12.35 13.07
N HIS A 241 2.53 -12.07 12.31
CA HIS A 241 1.81 -10.82 12.42
C HIS A 241 1.09 -10.75 13.78
N ASN A 242 1.03 -9.57 14.40
CA ASN A 242 0.48 -9.37 15.75
C ASN A 242 -0.91 -8.73 15.77
N GLY A 243 -1.58 -8.75 14.62
CA GLY A 243 -2.90 -8.15 14.41
C GLY A 243 -2.92 -6.61 14.28
N CYS A 244 -1.83 -5.91 14.58
CA CYS A 244 -1.83 -4.44 14.62
C CYS A 244 -1.36 -3.82 13.31
N VAL A 245 -2.22 -2.96 12.74
CA VAL A 245 -1.98 -2.21 11.50
C VAL A 245 -2.21 -0.71 11.72
N ARG A 246 -1.84 0.13 10.74
CA ARG A 246 -1.92 1.60 10.82
C ARG A 246 -2.43 2.21 9.52
N VAL A 247 -3.34 3.17 9.64
CA VAL A 247 -3.86 3.92 8.49
C VAL A 247 -2.77 4.84 7.96
N ASP A 248 -2.12 4.43 6.87
CA ASP A 248 -1.03 5.17 6.22
C ASP A 248 -1.41 5.62 4.82
N ASP A 249 -2.61 5.27 4.35
CA ASP A 249 -3.05 5.53 3.00
C ASP A 249 -4.57 5.77 2.88
N ASN A 250 -4.97 6.31 1.73
CA ASN A 250 -6.36 6.48 1.34
C ASN A 250 -6.57 5.82 -0.03
N SER A 251 -7.81 5.45 -0.33
CA SER A 251 -8.16 4.88 -1.63
C SER A 251 -9.09 5.81 -2.38
N TRP A 252 -8.85 5.99 -3.67
CA TRP A 252 -9.73 6.77 -4.54
C TRP A 252 -11.10 6.11 -4.77
N SER A 253 -11.21 4.80 -4.54
CA SER A 253 -12.43 4.01 -4.82
C SER A 253 -13.24 3.66 -3.57
N PHE A 254 -12.69 3.87 -2.37
CA PHE A 254 -13.35 3.45 -1.14
C PHE A 254 -14.39 4.47 -0.69
N ASN A 255 -15.49 3.95 -0.16
CA ASN A 255 -16.45 4.75 0.57
C ASN A 255 -16.15 4.65 2.08
N SER A 256 -16.72 3.66 2.76
CA SER A 256 -16.58 3.43 4.20
C SER A 256 -16.59 1.91 4.49
N CYS A 257 -16.06 1.52 5.65
CA CYS A 257 -16.03 0.14 6.15
C CYS A 257 -15.21 -0.82 5.29
N GLN A 258 -14.14 -0.31 4.68
CA GLN A 258 -13.18 -1.07 3.90
C GLN A 258 -11.76 -0.68 4.31
N ILE A 259 -10.92 -1.70 4.45
CA ILE A 259 -9.50 -1.61 4.74
C ILE A 259 -8.77 -2.34 3.61
N ASP A 260 -7.73 -1.74 3.05
CA ASP A 260 -6.80 -2.42 2.14
C ASP A 260 -5.47 -2.65 2.85
N LEU A 261 -5.00 -3.90 2.93
CA LEU A 261 -3.70 -4.22 3.56
C LEU A 261 -2.58 -4.18 2.52
N PHE A 262 -1.54 -3.40 2.80
CA PHE A 262 -0.36 -3.37 1.94
C PHE A 262 0.53 -4.61 2.21
N VAL A 263 0.57 -5.53 1.25
CA VAL A 263 1.30 -6.83 1.40
C VAL A 263 2.59 -6.91 0.60
N LEU A 264 3.05 -5.80 0.00
CA LEU A 264 4.27 -5.66 -0.81
C LEU A 264 4.24 -6.28 -2.20
N THR A 265 4.00 -7.58 -2.34
CA THR A 265 4.09 -8.29 -3.63
C THR A 265 2.86 -9.15 -3.94
N TYR A 266 2.66 -9.45 -5.23
CA TYR A 266 1.62 -10.39 -5.66
C TYR A 266 1.82 -11.81 -5.07
N VAL A 267 3.07 -12.19 -4.79
CA VAL A 267 3.38 -13.47 -4.14
C VAL A 267 2.87 -13.47 -2.70
N ASP A 268 3.05 -12.37 -1.96
CA ASP A 268 2.56 -12.24 -0.59
C ASP A 268 1.03 -12.27 -0.55
N TYR A 269 0.37 -11.59 -1.49
CA TYR A 269 -1.09 -11.67 -1.67
C TYR A 269 -1.59 -13.12 -1.81
N LEU A 270 -0.94 -13.91 -2.67
CA LEU A 270 -1.30 -15.31 -2.89
C LEU A 270 -1.02 -16.20 -1.67
N TRP A 271 -0.05 -15.82 -0.84
CA TRP A 271 0.39 -16.60 0.32
C TRP A 271 -0.50 -16.40 1.55
N LEU A 272 -0.91 -15.17 1.82
CA LEU A 272 -1.56 -14.82 3.08
C LEU A 272 -3.01 -15.34 3.21
N ASP A 273 -3.72 -15.52 2.09
CA ASP A 273 -5.07 -16.12 2.02
C ASP A 273 -6.01 -15.63 3.14
N ILE A 274 -6.13 -14.30 3.27
CA ILE A 274 -6.85 -13.65 4.38
C ILE A 274 -8.35 -13.56 4.06
N ASP A 275 -9.20 -13.82 5.05
CA ASP A 275 -10.65 -13.60 4.96
C ASP A 275 -10.99 -12.17 4.52
N GLU A 276 -11.81 -12.02 3.47
CA GLU A 276 -12.28 -10.71 2.98
C GLU A 276 -13.17 -9.95 3.98
N ARG A 277 -13.62 -10.61 5.06
CA ARG A 277 -14.56 -10.06 6.05
C ARG A 277 -14.02 -10.27 7.46
N VAL A 278 -13.32 -9.26 7.97
CA VAL A 278 -12.62 -9.28 9.26
C VAL A 278 -13.29 -8.41 10.31
N SER A 279 -12.99 -8.69 11.57
CA SER A 279 -13.29 -7.78 12.67
C SER A 279 -12.15 -6.77 12.79
N ALA A 280 -12.48 -5.50 13.04
CA ALA A 280 -11.49 -4.44 13.20
C ALA A 280 -11.84 -3.61 14.44
N GLU A 281 -10.88 -3.52 15.37
CA GLU A 281 -11.01 -2.77 16.61
C GLU A 281 -10.08 -1.55 16.56
N ILE A 282 -10.67 -0.34 16.63
CA ILE A 282 -9.90 0.89 16.70
C ILE A 282 -9.36 1.02 18.13
N MET A 283 -8.06 0.82 18.28
CA MET A 283 -7.39 0.88 19.56
C MET A 283 -5.91 1.17 19.37
N ASP A 284 -5.30 1.78 20.37
CA ASP A 284 -3.85 1.95 20.41
C ASP A 284 -3.19 0.58 20.60
N CYS A 285 -2.66 0.02 19.53
CA CYS A 285 -1.88 -1.20 19.54
C CYS A 285 -0.43 -0.94 19.08
N LYS A 286 0.50 -1.78 19.53
CA LYS A 286 1.91 -1.68 19.13
C LYS A 286 2.10 -2.38 17.79
N ILE A 287 2.60 -1.65 16.80
CA ILE A 287 3.00 -2.22 15.52
C ILE A 287 4.38 -2.88 15.66
N ASN A 288 4.58 -4.01 15.00
CA ASN A 288 5.89 -4.65 14.86
C ASN A 288 6.48 -4.35 13.48
N ASN A 289 7.81 -4.42 13.38
CA ASN A 289 8.51 -4.27 12.12
C ASN A 289 8.73 -5.66 11.48
N TYR A 290 8.05 -5.92 10.36
CA TYR A 290 8.13 -7.17 9.59
C TYR A 290 9.04 -7.06 8.36
N ILE A 291 9.82 -5.98 8.24
CA ILE A 291 10.67 -5.77 7.07
C ILE A 291 11.90 -6.68 7.18
N THR A 292 12.16 -7.43 6.11
CA THR A 292 13.31 -8.32 6.00
C THR A 292 14.22 -7.90 4.85
N GLN A 293 15.39 -8.53 4.76
CA GLN A 293 16.29 -8.31 3.63
C GLN A 293 15.67 -8.78 2.30
N SER A 294 14.79 -9.79 2.33
CA SER A 294 14.04 -10.25 1.16
C SER A 294 13.09 -9.16 0.65
N HIS A 295 12.40 -8.44 1.53
CA HIS A 295 11.55 -7.30 1.16
C HIS A 295 12.36 -6.19 0.49
N LEU A 296 13.54 -5.85 1.01
CA LEU A 296 14.43 -4.84 0.40
C LEU A 296 14.89 -5.26 -1.00
N SER A 297 15.29 -6.53 -1.16
CA SER A 297 15.69 -7.09 -2.46
C SER A 297 14.53 -7.06 -3.46
N SER A 298 13.34 -7.46 -3.02
CA SER A 298 12.12 -7.52 -3.82
C SER A 298 11.75 -6.17 -4.42
N VAL A 299 12.08 -5.07 -3.75
CA VAL A 299 11.83 -3.71 -4.26
C VAL A 299 13.08 -3.02 -4.81
N LYS A 300 14.19 -3.75 -4.98
CA LYS A 300 15.46 -3.22 -5.48
C LYS A 300 15.99 -2.03 -4.65
N ALA A 301 15.74 -2.03 -3.35
CA ALA A 301 16.27 -1.04 -2.41
C ALA A 301 17.69 -1.40 -1.95
N SER A 302 18.27 -0.55 -1.10
CA SER A 302 19.56 -0.85 -0.47
C SER A 302 19.47 -2.13 0.37
N MET A 303 20.46 -3.02 0.21
CA MET A 303 20.58 -4.25 1.01
C MET A 303 21.22 -4.00 2.38
N ASN A 304 21.49 -2.74 2.74
CA ASN A 304 21.98 -2.38 4.06
C ASN A 304 20.88 -2.56 5.12
N THR A 305 20.91 -3.66 5.85
CA THR A 305 19.91 -3.99 6.87
C THR A 305 19.90 -3.01 8.06
N SER A 306 20.92 -2.15 8.21
CA SER A 306 20.93 -1.11 9.24
C SER A 306 19.82 -0.07 9.08
N ILE A 307 19.22 0.03 7.88
CA ILE A 307 18.11 0.96 7.64
C ILE A 307 16.77 0.43 8.18
N ILE A 308 16.61 -0.90 8.30
CA ILE A 308 15.34 -1.58 8.60
C ILE A 308 14.64 -1.00 9.85
N PRO A 309 15.30 -0.81 11.00
CA PRO A 309 14.63 -0.30 12.20
C PRO A 309 13.97 1.07 11.99
N SER A 310 14.54 1.91 11.12
CA SER A 310 14.02 3.25 10.84
C SER A 310 12.85 3.28 9.86
N LEU A 311 12.67 2.22 9.05
CA LEU A 311 11.67 2.20 7.98
C LEU A 311 10.23 2.18 8.49
N LEU A 312 9.98 1.67 9.70
CA LEU A 312 8.64 1.62 10.30
C LEU A 312 8.04 3.01 10.58
N GLU A 313 8.91 3.96 10.92
CA GLU A 313 8.56 5.33 11.31
C GLU A 313 9.04 6.36 10.27
N ALA A 314 9.50 5.89 9.11
CA ALA A 314 10.08 6.76 8.10
C ALA A 314 9.01 7.65 7.47
N LYS A 315 9.27 8.95 7.49
CA LYS A 315 8.47 9.94 6.78
C LYS A 315 9.02 10.18 5.38
N PHE A 316 8.16 10.71 4.52
CA PHE A 316 8.56 11.11 3.17
C PHE A 316 9.76 12.06 3.23
N THR A 317 10.77 11.76 2.42
CA THR A 317 11.94 12.63 2.19
C THR A 317 12.02 12.92 0.70
N GLN A 318 12.02 14.21 0.33
CA GLN A 318 12.17 14.68 -1.06
C GLN A 318 13.58 14.45 -1.60
#